data_AF-A0A957TM16-F1
#
_entry.id   AF-A0A957TM16-F1
#
_cell.length_a   1.000
_cell.length_b   1.000
_cell.length_c   1.000
_cell.angle_alpha   90.00
_cell.angle_beta   90.00
_cell.angle_gamma   90.00
#
_symmetry.space_group_name_H-M   'P 1'
#
loop_
_entity.id
_entity.type
_entity.pdbx_description
1 polymer ?
#
loop_
_entity_poly.entity_id
_entity_poly.type
_entity_poly.pdbx_seq_one_letter_code
_entity_poly.pdbx_strand_id
1 'polypeptide(L)'
;MTEFMYDLNPVVHLIADAVGEPGKRTFFLQARAGSDLVSLVMEKQEVGSLAISVLQLLEELEKSYPELPHTSRSQKPLRPEHPMEPLFRVGQLSIGYDEDADAIWLVA
;
A
#
# COMPACT_ATOMS: atom_id res chain seq x y z
N MET A 1 -11.72 -0.70 -21.00
CA MET A 1 -10.53 -0.30 -20.23
C MET A 1 -11.03 0.52 -19.06
N THR A 2 -10.68 0.13 -17.84
CA THR A 2 -10.96 0.94 -16.66
C THR A 2 -10.05 2.16 -16.73
N GLU A 3 -10.61 3.37 -16.64
CA GLU A 3 -9.83 4.61 -16.63
C GLU A 3 -9.46 4.92 -15.18
N PHE A 4 -8.18 4.75 -14.85
CA PHE A 4 -7.67 5.10 -13.53
C PHE A 4 -7.24 6.57 -13.52
N MET A 5 -7.63 7.31 -12.48
CA MET A 5 -7.21 8.69 -12.29
C MET A 5 -5.69 8.79 -12.03
N TYR A 6 -5.13 7.77 -11.37
CA TYR A 6 -3.71 7.62 -11.10
C TYR A 6 -3.31 6.17 -11.43
N ASP A 7 -2.24 6.02 -12.21
CA ASP A 7 -1.58 4.74 -12.49
C ASP A 7 -0.13 4.86 -12.02
N LEU A 8 0.17 4.20 -10.90
CA LEU A 8 1.46 4.26 -10.23
C LEU A 8 2.25 2.98 -10.52
N ASN A 9 2.89 2.91 -11.68
CA ASN A 9 3.63 1.72 -12.09
C ASN A 9 5.08 2.06 -12.51
N PRO A 10 6.11 1.75 -11.69
CA PRO A 10 6.06 1.06 -10.40
C PRO A 10 5.92 1.98 -9.18
N VAL A 11 5.29 1.48 -8.12
CA VAL A 11 5.33 2.10 -6.78
C VAL A 11 6.69 1.82 -6.14
N VAL A 12 7.36 2.87 -5.66
CA VAL A 12 8.66 2.78 -4.95
C VAL A 12 8.46 2.48 -3.48
N HIS A 13 7.46 3.06 -2.85
CA HIS A 13 7.06 2.72 -1.49
C HIS A 13 5.59 3.05 -1.23
N LEU A 14 5.00 2.26 -0.34
CA LEU A 14 3.63 2.39 0.15
C LEU A 14 3.68 2.49 1.68
N ILE A 15 3.08 3.54 2.24
CA ILE A 15 3.16 3.84 3.68
C ILE A 15 1.75 4.07 4.21
N ALA A 16 1.36 3.27 5.20
CA ALA A 16 0.17 3.56 6.01
C ALA A 16 0.59 4.32 7.27
N ASP A 17 -0.05 5.45 7.56
CA ASP A 17 0.20 6.23 8.77
C ASP A 17 -1.10 6.88 9.31
N ALA A 18 -1.06 7.43 10.51
CA ALA A 18 -2.19 8.09 11.16
C ALA A 18 -1.78 9.41 11.79
N VAL A 19 -2.53 10.47 11.49
CA VAL A 19 -2.29 11.82 12.03
C VAL A 19 -3.41 12.20 13.00
N GLY A 20 -3.04 12.77 14.15
CA GLY A 20 -3.97 13.27 15.17
C GLY A 20 -3.91 12.51 16.49
N GLU A 21 -4.70 12.99 17.45
CA GLU A 21 -4.78 12.40 18.80
C GLU A 21 -5.49 11.05 18.81
N PRO A 22 -5.14 10.13 19.73
CA PRO A 22 -5.90 8.89 19.93
C PRO A 22 -7.42 9.15 20.01
N GLY A 23 -8.21 8.40 19.23
CA GLY A 23 -9.66 8.57 19.13
C GLY A 23 -10.12 9.60 18.10
N LYS A 24 -9.22 10.45 17.57
CA LYS A 24 -9.49 11.43 16.51
C LYS A 24 -8.46 11.36 15.37
N ARG A 25 -7.89 10.18 15.16
CA ARG A 25 -6.90 9.95 14.11
C ARG A 25 -7.58 9.88 12.75
N THR A 26 -6.96 10.53 11.77
CA THR A 26 -7.21 10.25 10.35
C THR A 26 -6.12 9.31 9.87
N PHE A 27 -6.51 8.21 9.21
CA PHE A 27 -5.59 7.23 8.66
C PHE A 27 -5.38 7.52 7.18
N PHE A 28 -4.16 7.30 6.72
CA PHE A 28 -3.76 7.57 5.35
C PHE A 28 -2.97 6.40 4.76
N LEU A 29 -3.08 6.24 3.45
CA LEU A 29 -2.19 5.43 2.64
C LEU A 29 -1.50 6.35 1.64
N GLN A 30 -0.17 6.40 1.69
CA GLN A 30 0.64 7.22 0.80
C GLN A 30 1.47 6.32 -0.12
N ALA A 31 1.37 6.54 -1.42
CA ALA A 31 2.11 5.85 -2.46
C ALA A 31 3.01 6.84 -3.20
N ARG A 32 4.26 6.43 -3.43
CA ARG A 32 5.25 7.20 -4.19
C ARG A 32 5.63 6.44 -5.45
N ALA A 33 5.52 7.07 -6.61
CA ALA A 33 6.03 6.56 -7.89
C ALA A 33 6.77 7.67 -8.63
N GLY A 34 8.10 7.62 -8.67
CA GLY A 34 8.90 8.71 -9.25
C GLY A 34 8.59 10.07 -8.62
N SER A 35 8.07 11.01 -9.41
CA SER A 35 7.62 12.33 -8.93
C SER A 35 6.22 12.35 -8.33
N ASP A 36 5.41 11.31 -8.56
CA ASP A 36 4.02 11.28 -8.12
C ASP A 36 3.92 10.85 -6.67
N LEU A 37 3.16 11.63 -5.90
CA LEU A 37 2.80 11.35 -4.51
C LEU A 37 1.29 11.31 -4.41
N VAL A 38 0.75 10.15 -4.09
CA VAL A 38 -0.68 9.97 -3.89
C VAL A 38 -0.92 9.67 -2.43
N SER A 39 -1.73 10.50 -1.77
CA SER A 39 -2.22 10.24 -0.42
C SER A 39 -3.73 9.98 -0.47
N LEU A 40 -4.18 8.91 0.18
CA LEU A 40 -5.59 8.56 0.31
C LEU A 40 -5.99 8.52 1.77
N VAL A 41 -7.21 8.90 2.11
CA VAL A 41 -7.77 8.69 3.44
C VAL A 41 -8.35 7.28 3.53
N MET A 42 -8.08 6.57 4.62
CA MET A 42 -8.63 5.26 4.90
C MET A 42 -9.36 5.22 6.23
N GLU A 43 -10.25 4.25 6.40
CA GLU A 43 -10.75 3.87 7.71
C GLU A 43 -9.73 2.98 8.45
N LYS A 44 -9.74 3.05 9.79
CA LYS A 44 -8.83 2.25 10.63
C LYS A 44 -8.93 0.75 10.32
N GLN A 45 -10.14 0.27 10.08
CA GLN A 45 -10.40 -1.15 9.80
C GLN A 45 -9.82 -1.57 8.45
N GLU A 46 -9.92 -0.72 7.43
CA GLU A 46 -9.39 -0.98 6.09
C GLU A 46 -7.86 -1.08 6.09
N VAL A 47 -7.17 -0.21 6.84
CA VAL A 47 -5.71 -0.31 7.02
C VAL A 47 -5.33 -1.64 7.67
N GLY A 48 -6.10 -2.08 8.67
CA GLY A 48 -5.89 -3.37 9.34
C GLY A 48 -6.12 -4.56 8.40
N SER A 49 -7.21 -4.52 7.62
CA SER A 49 -7.51 -5.54 6.62
C SER A 49 -6.43 -5.61 5.53
N LEU A 50 -5.98 -4.47 5.03
CA LEU A 50 -4.88 -4.40 4.05
C LEU A 50 -3.59 -5.04 4.60
N ALA A 51 -3.23 -4.71 5.85
CA ALA A 51 -2.04 -5.29 6.47
C ALA A 51 -2.12 -6.83 6.56
N ILE A 52 -3.30 -7.37 6.90
CA ILE A 52 -3.53 -8.82 6.95
C ILE A 52 -3.43 -9.42 5.55
N SER A 53 -4.10 -8.84 4.55
CA SER A 53 -4.10 -9.34 3.19
C SER A 53 -2.71 -9.34 2.55
N VAL A 54 -1.90 -8.29 2.77
CA VAL A 54 -0.50 -8.25 2.30
C VAL A 54 0.31 -9.38 2.90
N LEU A 55 0.21 -9.60 4.22
CA LEU A 55 0.97 -10.66 4.90
C LEU A 55 0.55 -12.06 4.43
N GLN A 56 -0.75 -12.29 4.23
CA GLN A 56 -1.27 -13.55 3.70
C GLN A 56 -0.78 -13.81 2.27
N LEU A 57 -0.85 -12.79 1.40
CA LEU A 57 -0.35 -12.90 0.03
C LEU A 57 1.15 -13.23 0.01
N LEU A 58 1.96 -12.55 0.82
CA LEU A 58 3.39 -12.85 0.92
C LEU A 58 3.67 -14.28 1.39
N GLU A 59 2.91 -14.79 2.37
CA GLU A 59 3.04 -16.17 2.85
C GLU A 59 2.65 -17.19 1.76
N GLU A 60 1.63 -16.91 0.96
CA GLU A 60 1.22 -17.75 -0.17
C GLU A 60 2.27 -17.76 -1.29
N LEU A 61 2.89 -16.61 -1.58
CA LEU A 61 3.97 -16.49 -2.56
C LEU A 61 5.22 -17.25 -2.10
N GLU A 62 5.62 -17.14 -0.83
CA GLU A 62 6.75 -17.89 -0.27
C GLU A 62 6.55 -19.42 -0.36
N LYS A 63 5.30 -19.90 -0.22
CA LYS A 63 4.98 -21.33 -0.37
C LYS A 63 4.98 -21.78 -1.82
N SER A 64 4.49 -20.93 -2.72
CA SER A 64 4.32 -21.26 -4.14
C SER A 64 5.62 -21.15 -4.92
N TYR A 65 6.51 -20.25 -4.49
CA TYR A 65 7.77 -19.93 -5.15
C TYR A 65 8.94 -20.00 -4.16
N PRO A 66 9.32 -21.21 -3.70
CA PRO A 66 10.36 -21.41 -2.67
C PRO A 66 11.77 -20.97 -3.11
N GLU A 67 11.99 -20.77 -4.41
CA GLU A 67 13.22 -20.24 -4.98
C GLU A 67 13.35 -18.71 -4.91
N LEU A 68 12.26 -17.99 -4.59
CA LEU A 68 12.31 -16.54 -4.45
C LEU A 68 13.27 -16.15 -3.32
N PRO A 69 14.06 -15.07 -3.50
CA PRO A 69 14.89 -14.56 -2.44
C PRO A 69 14.04 -14.21 -1.22
N HIS A 70 14.43 -14.69 -0.04
CA HIS A 70 13.77 -14.28 1.21
C HIS A 70 13.76 -12.76 1.33
N THR A 71 12.59 -12.20 1.57
CA THR A 71 12.48 -10.76 1.82
C THR A 71 13.21 -10.43 3.12
N SER A 72 14.15 -9.49 3.08
CA SER A 72 14.76 -8.96 4.30
C SER A 72 13.96 -7.73 4.73
N ARG A 73 13.56 -7.67 6.00
CA ARG A 73 12.97 -6.45 6.54
C ARG A 73 13.97 -5.32 6.42
N SER A 74 13.62 -4.28 5.65
CA SER A 74 14.40 -3.05 5.60
C SER A 74 14.57 -2.51 7.02
N GLN A 75 15.82 -2.25 7.41
CA GLN A 75 16.13 -1.67 8.71
C GLN A 75 15.81 -0.17 8.76
N LYS A 76 15.59 0.47 7.61
CA LYS A 76 15.27 1.89 7.53
C LYS A 76 13.76 2.08 7.57
N PRO A 77 13.19 2.67 8.64
CA PRO A 77 11.77 2.96 8.68
C PRO A 77 11.44 3.98 7.58
N LEU A 78 10.47 3.63 6.76
CA LEU A 78 9.83 4.59 5.86
C LEU A 78 9.00 5.56 6.69
N ARG A 79 8.96 6.82 6.27
CA ARG A 79 8.15 7.88 6.89
C ARG A 79 7.31 8.53 5.81
N PRO A 80 6.05 8.88 6.07
CA PRO A 80 5.27 9.61 5.10
C PRO A 80 5.86 11.01 4.89
N GLU A 81 5.61 11.53 3.71
CA GLU A 81 5.91 12.90 3.34
C GLU A 81 4.80 13.84 3.81
N HIS A 82 5.21 15.03 4.28
CA HIS A 82 4.31 16.06 4.79
C HIS A 82 4.45 17.37 3.99
N PRO A 83 3.38 18.18 3.87
CA PRO A 83 2.04 17.98 4.46
C PRO A 83 1.27 16.83 3.80
N MET A 84 0.32 16.24 4.54
CA MET A 84 -0.58 15.24 3.98
C MET A 84 -1.68 15.93 3.17
N GLU A 85 -1.68 15.73 1.86
CA GLU A 85 -2.68 16.27 0.93
C GLU A 85 -3.48 15.13 0.30
N PRO A 86 -4.50 14.60 1.02
CA PRO A 86 -5.26 13.47 0.52
C PRO A 86 -6.16 13.82 -0.65
N LEU A 87 -6.22 12.94 -1.65
CA LEU A 87 -7.08 13.11 -2.83
C LEU A 87 -8.54 12.79 -2.54
N PHE A 88 -8.78 11.62 -1.94
CA PHE A 88 -10.11 11.13 -1.61
C PHE A 88 -10.08 10.10 -0.48
N ARG A 89 -11.27 9.71 -0.01
CA ARG A 89 -11.45 8.62 0.94
C ARG A 89 -11.68 7.32 0.19
N VAL A 90 -10.89 6.30 0.51
CA VAL A 90 -11.04 4.94 -0.02
C VAL A 90 -12.40 4.39 0.38
N GLY A 91 -13.12 3.81 -0.58
CA GLY A 91 -14.37 3.09 -0.32
C GLY A 91 -14.19 1.57 -0.32
N GLN A 92 -13.29 1.08 -1.17
CA GLN A 92 -12.92 -0.32 -1.26
C GLN A 92 -11.48 -0.40 -1.73
N LEU A 93 -10.74 -1.41 -1.26
CA LEU A 93 -9.38 -1.67 -1.68
C LEU A 93 -9.24 -3.15 -2.04
N SER A 94 -8.55 -3.42 -3.13
CA SER A 94 -8.22 -4.77 -3.58
C SER A 94 -6.74 -4.89 -3.82
N ILE A 95 -6.20 -6.08 -3.55
CA ILE A 95 -4.80 -6.43 -3.68
C ILE A 95 -4.69 -7.78 -4.38
N GLY A 96 -3.64 -7.95 -5.17
CA GLY A 96 -3.33 -9.24 -5.78
C GLY A 96 -1.88 -9.29 -6.22
N TYR A 97 -1.53 -10.42 -6.83
CA TYR A 97 -0.21 -10.65 -7.42
C TYR A 97 -0.38 -10.90 -8.91
N ASP A 98 0.51 -10.31 -9.70
CA ASP A 98 0.65 -10.53 -11.13
C ASP A 98 1.90 -11.39 -11.36
N GLU A 99 1.69 -12.62 -11.82
CA GLU A 99 2.77 -13.59 -12.05
C GLU A 99 3.67 -13.20 -13.23
N ASP A 100 3.09 -12.58 -14.27
CA ASP A 100 3.83 -12.19 -15.46
C ASP A 100 4.76 -11.00 -15.16
N ALA A 101 4.30 -10.08 -14.30
CA ALA A 101 5.06 -8.91 -13.87
C ALA A 101 5.92 -9.13 -12.62
N ASP A 102 5.78 -10.26 -11.92
CA ASP A 102 6.36 -10.52 -10.59
C ASP A 102 6.12 -9.34 -9.63
N ALA A 103 4.86 -8.92 -9.53
CA ALA A 103 4.49 -7.70 -8.82
C ALA A 103 3.18 -7.84 -8.03
N ILE A 104 3.16 -7.28 -6.82
CA ILE A 104 1.93 -7.06 -6.06
C ILE A 104 1.29 -5.75 -6.56
N TRP A 105 0.01 -5.80 -6.90
CA TRP A 105 -0.78 -4.64 -7.29
C TRP A 105 -1.84 -4.31 -6.25
N LEU A 106 -2.25 -3.05 -6.21
CA LEU A 106 -3.29 -2.53 -5.33
C LEU A 106 -4.19 -1.56 -6.11
N VAL A 107 -5.50 -1.71 -5.96
CA VAL A 107 -6.50 -0.82 -6.57
C VAL A 107 -7.44 -0.31 -5.49
N ALA A 108 -7.74 0.98 -5.50
CA ALA A 108 -8.62 1.67 -4.55
C ALA A 108 -9.60 2.61 -5.26
#